data_AF-A0A071MFY8-F1
#
_entry.id   AF-A0A071MFY8-F1
#
_cell.length_a   1.000
_cell.length_b   1.000
_cell.length_c   1.000
_cell.angle_alpha   90.00
_cell.angle_beta   90.00
_cell.angle_gamma   90.00
#
_symmetry.space_group_name_H-M   'P 1'
#
loop_
_entity.id
_entity.type
_entity.pdbx_description
1 polymer ?
#
loop_
_entity_poly.entity_id
_entity_poly.type
_entity_poly.pdbx_seq_one_letter_code
_entity_poly.pdbx_strand_id
1 'polypeptide(L)'
;MKRLAVTLGGFIWGLLVTWASLYTFSRIHWPTTPSHSTGCNDMEHCAPQAVFVVGLLALTLWPSVLFAVINAFAYRRWSSRRWGNVFVMATLFVVVFHLASYAAPALGLFS
;
A
#
# COMPACT_ATOMS: atom_id res chain seq x y z
N MET A 1 17.93 -21.58 2.45
CA MET A 1 17.19 -21.07 3.63
C MET A 1 17.39 -19.58 3.87
N LYS A 2 18.62 -19.04 3.93
CA LYS A 2 18.88 -17.59 4.18
C LYS A 2 18.13 -16.64 3.23
N ARG A 3 18.08 -16.95 1.92
CA ARG A 3 17.35 -16.15 0.93
C ARG A 3 15.84 -16.09 1.20
N LEU A 4 15.23 -17.20 1.60
CA LEU A 4 13.80 -17.26 1.92
C LEU A 4 13.47 -16.42 3.17
N ALA A 5 14.31 -16.48 4.20
CA ALA A 5 14.15 -15.66 5.39
C ALA A 5 14.22 -14.16 5.07
N VAL A 6 15.15 -13.73 4.20
CA VAL A 6 15.28 -12.33 3.77
C VAL A 6 14.10 -11.88 2.92
N THR A 7 13.64 -12.72 1.98
CA THR A 7 12.43 -12.43 1.19
C THR A 7 11.18 -12.35 2.07
N LEU A 8 11.02 -13.29 3.01
CA LEU A 8 9.89 -13.31 3.94
C LEU A 8 9.94 -12.10 4.89
N GLY A 9 11.12 -11.70 5.33
CA GLY A 9 11.30 -10.47 6.11
C GLY A 9 10.83 -9.23 5.34
N GLY A 10 11.15 -9.14 4.05
CA GLY A 10 10.61 -8.11 3.17
C GLY A 10 9.08 -8.14 3.07
N PHE A 11 8.50 -9.33 2.90
CA PHE A 11 7.04 -9.50 2.84
C PHE A 11 6.35 -9.05 4.14
N ILE A 12 6.85 -9.50 5.29
CA ILE A 12 6.33 -9.12 6.61
C ILE A 12 6.47 -7.61 6.83
N TRP A 13 7.60 -7.03 6.44
CA TRP A 13 7.80 -5.58 6.51
C TRP A 13 6.77 -4.82 5.68
N GLY A 14 6.51 -5.24 4.45
CA GLY A 14 5.49 -4.63 3.60
C GLY A 14 4.10 -4.67 4.25
N LEU A 15 3.70 -5.81 4.83
CA LEU A 15 2.45 -5.92 5.58
C LEU A 15 2.38 -4.95 6.77
N LEU A 16 3.46 -4.84 7.53
CA LEU A 16 3.53 -3.94 8.68
C LEU A 16 3.42 -2.47 8.26
N VAL A 17 4.12 -2.07 7.19
CA VAL A 17 4.05 -0.70 6.65
C VAL A 17 2.65 -0.38 6.15
N THR A 18 2.02 -1.29 5.41
CA THR A 18 0.63 -1.14 4.95
C THR A 18 -0.31 -0.97 6.14
N TRP A 19 -0.24 -1.88 7.12
CA TRP A 19 -1.08 -1.84 8.31
C TRP A 19 -0.89 -0.55 9.11
N ALA A 20 0.36 -0.15 9.37
CA ALA A 20 0.66 1.07 10.12
C ALA A 20 0.18 2.33 9.39
N SER A 21 0.31 2.36 8.05
CA SER A 21 -0.16 3.49 7.23
C SER A 21 -1.69 3.60 7.29
N LEU A 22 -2.41 2.50 7.00
CA LEU A 22 -3.87 2.46 7.06
C LEU A 22 -4.39 2.80 8.46
N TYR A 23 -3.78 2.22 9.50
CA TYR A 23 -4.14 2.49 10.88
C TYR A 23 -3.97 3.98 11.22
N THR A 24 -2.81 4.55 10.92
CA THR A 24 -2.52 5.95 11.23
C THR A 24 -3.47 6.88 10.48
N PHE A 25 -3.63 6.69 9.17
CA PHE A 25 -4.47 7.56 8.35
C PHE A 25 -5.96 7.42 8.64
N SER A 26 -6.44 6.23 9.03
CA SER A 26 -7.83 6.07 9.49
C SER A 26 -8.14 6.81 10.78
N ARG A 27 -7.12 7.14 11.60
CA ARG A 27 -7.27 7.91 12.85
C ARG A 27 -7.18 9.42 12.64
N ILE A 28 -6.79 9.87 11.44
CA ILE A 28 -6.78 11.29 11.11
C ILE A 28 -8.22 11.72 10.82
N HIS A 29 -8.61 12.89 11.35
CA HIS A 29 -9.90 13.48 11.05
C HIS A 29 -9.82 14.16 9.67
N TRP A 30 -10.17 13.40 8.63
CA TRP A 30 -10.24 13.93 7.27
C TRP A 30 -11.43 14.87 7.11
N PRO A 31 -11.28 15.99 6.38
CA PRO A 31 -12.41 16.85 6.07
C PRO A 31 -13.48 16.07 5.30
N THR A 32 -14.74 16.27 5.67
CA THR A 32 -15.88 15.56 5.09
C THR A 32 -15.95 15.87 3.60
N THR A 33 -15.90 14.82 2.77
CA THR A 33 -16.09 14.97 1.34
C THR A 33 -17.53 15.39 1.04
N PRO A 34 -17.77 16.38 0.17
CA PRO A 34 -19.12 16.70 -0.26
C PRO A 34 -19.70 15.49 -0.98
N SER A 35 -20.79 14.93 -0.45
CA SER A 35 -21.48 13.79 -1.05
C SER A 35 -22.19 14.24 -2.33
N HIS A 36 -21.50 14.21 -3.46
CA HIS A 36 -22.16 14.30 -4.75
C HIS A 36 -22.77 12.93 -5.07
N SER A 37 -24.09 12.89 -5.25
CA SER A 37 -24.84 11.68 -5.61
C SER A 37 -24.59 11.30 -7.07
N THR A 38 -23.40 10.81 -7.39
CA THR A 38 -23.06 10.27 -8.71
C THR A 38 -23.36 8.77 -8.73
N GLY A 39 -24.64 8.39 -8.87
CA GLY A 39 -25.04 6.99 -9.03
C GLY A 39 -24.63 6.05 -7.88
N CYS A 40 -24.85 4.75 -8.06
CA CYS A 40 -24.48 3.74 -7.07
C CYS A 40 -22.96 3.60 -6.98
N ASN A 41 -22.34 4.43 -6.14
CA ASN A 41 -20.91 4.49 -5.89
C ASN A 41 -20.45 3.43 -4.86
N ASP A 42 -21.40 2.70 -4.27
CA ASP A 42 -21.13 1.60 -3.35
C ASP A 42 -20.65 0.37 -4.14
N MET A 43 -19.33 0.18 -4.19
CA MET A 43 -18.73 -1.01 -4.81
C MET A 43 -19.23 -2.33 -4.19
N GLU A 44 -19.68 -2.30 -2.94
CA GLU A 44 -20.28 -3.44 -2.25
C GLU A 44 -21.63 -3.88 -2.83
N HIS A 45 -22.38 -2.95 -3.43
CA HIS A 45 -23.70 -3.22 -4.02
C HIS A 45 -23.69 -3.21 -5.55
N CYS A 46 -22.75 -2.51 -6.18
CA CYS A 46 -22.79 -2.20 -7.61
C CYS A 46 -21.61 -2.71 -8.45
N ALA A 47 -20.58 -3.27 -7.83
CA ALA A 47 -19.53 -4.01 -8.52
C ALA A 47 -19.67 -5.52 -8.26
N PRO A 48 -19.27 -6.39 -9.21
CA PRO A 48 -19.18 -7.82 -8.93
C PRO A 48 -18.26 -8.04 -7.73
N GLN A 49 -18.72 -8.80 -6.73
CA GLN A 49 -17.99 -9.07 -5.48
C GLN A 49 -16.53 -9.48 -5.71
N ALA A 50 -16.24 -10.19 -6.80
CA ALA A 50 -14.88 -10.56 -7.20
C ALA A 50 -13.97 -9.35 -7.47
N VAL A 51 -14.46 -8.28 -8.10
CA VAL A 51 -13.70 -7.07 -8.40
C VAL A 51 -13.32 -6.34 -7.11
N PHE A 52 -14.26 -6.25 -6.16
CA PHE A 52 -14.00 -5.67 -4.85
C PHE A 52 -12.93 -6.45 -4.07
N VAL A 53 -13.07 -7.77 -3.98
CA VAL A 53 -12.10 -8.64 -3.28
C VAL A 53 -10.72 -8.56 -3.92
N VAL A 54 -10.64 -8.60 -5.25
CA VAL A 54 -9.37 -8.50 -5.98
C VAL A 54 -8.72 -7.13 -5.78
N GLY A 55 -9.50 -6.04 -5.82
CA GLY A 55 -9.01 -4.69 -5.57
C GLY A 55 -8.45 -4.53 -4.16
N LEU A 56 -9.15 -5.05 -3.14
CA LEU A 56 -8.71 -5.03 -1.75
C LEU A 56 -7.41 -5.82 -1.56
N LEU A 57 -7.32 -7.03 -2.12
CA LEU A 57 -6.12 -7.86 -2.06
C LEU A 57 -4.95 -7.20 -2.78
N ALA A 58 -5.19 -6.62 -3.96
CA ALA A 58 -4.17 -5.90 -4.70
C ALA A 58 -3.62 -4.74 -3.88
N LEU A 59 -4.49 -3.87 -3.35
CA LEU A 59 -4.12 -2.69 -2.54
C LEU A 59 -3.35 -3.06 -1.27
N THR A 60 -3.69 -4.16 -0.62
CA THR A 60 -3.07 -4.57 0.64
C THR A 60 -1.79 -5.38 0.48
N LEU A 61 -1.70 -6.22 -0.55
CA LEU A 61 -0.58 -7.15 -0.75
C LEU A 61 0.52 -6.62 -1.66
N TRP A 62 0.25 -5.66 -2.55
CA TRP A 62 1.27 -5.14 -3.47
C TRP A 62 2.52 -4.61 -2.75
N PRO A 63 2.47 -3.93 -1.58
CA PRO A 63 3.66 -3.47 -0.89
C PRO A 63 4.51 -4.66 -0.41
N SER A 64 3.86 -5.69 0.13
CA SER A 64 4.49 -6.92 0.60
C SER A 64 5.19 -7.67 -0.54
N VAL A 65 4.55 -7.75 -1.71
CA VAL A 65 5.15 -8.32 -2.92
C VAL A 65 6.35 -7.48 -3.37
N LEU A 66 6.24 -6.15 -3.39
CA LEU A 66 7.32 -5.25 -3.76
C LEU A 66 8.55 -5.45 -2.86
N PHE A 67 8.38 -5.44 -1.54
CA PHE A 67 9.49 -5.64 -0.60
C PHE A 67 10.08 -7.05 -0.65
N ALA A 68 9.25 -8.08 -0.89
CA ALA A 68 9.74 -9.44 -1.10
C ALA A 68 10.62 -9.52 -2.36
N VAL A 69 10.20 -8.89 -3.45
CA VAL A 69 10.94 -8.82 -4.72
C VAL A 69 12.26 -8.07 -4.54
N ILE A 70 12.25 -6.87 -3.92
CA ILE A 70 13.46 -6.09 -3.63
C ILE A 70 14.47 -6.94 -2.86
N ASN A 71 14.02 -7.63 -1.80
CA ASN A 71 14.89 -8.45 -0.97
C ASN A 71 15.38 -9.71 -1.68
N ALA A 72 14.56 -10.32 -2.53
CA ALA A 72 14.94 -11.49 -3.33
C ALA A 72 16.05 -11.17 -4.35
N PHE A 73 16.09 -9.93 -4.88
CA PHE A 73 17.11 -9.44 -5.82
C PHE A 73 18.34 -8.84 -5.13
N ALA A 74 18.14 -8.05 -4.09
CA ALA A 74 19.21 -7.34 -3.41
C ALA A 74 20.18 -8.27 -2.68
N TYR A 75 19.68 -9.41 -2.17
CA TYR A 75 20.43 -10.37 -1.34
C TYR A 75 21.81 -10.78 -1.89
N ARG A 76 21.98 -10.86 -3.22
CA ARG A 76 23.28 -11.24 -3.84
C ARG A 76 23.93 -10.15 -4.67
N ARG A 77 23.19 -9.12 -5.09
CA ARG A 77 23.63 -8.23 -6.19
C ARG A 77 23.95 -6.81 -5.73
N TRP A 78 23.47 -6.38 -4.57
CA TRP A 78 23.51 -4.96 -4.20
C TRP A 78 24.44 -4.72 -3.01
N SER A 79 25.08 -3.55 -3.00
CA SER A 79 25.76 -3.04 -1.80
C SER A 79 24.73 -2.68 -0.73
N SER A 80 25.13 -2.79 0.55
CA SER A 80 24.25 -2.46 1.69
C SER A 80 23.68 -1.03 1.60
N ARG A 81 24.48 -0.06 1.14
CA ARG A 81 24.02 1.33 0.92
C ARG A 81 22.92 1.42 -0.15
N ARG A 82 23.09 0.75 -1.29
CA ARG A 82 22.07 0.76 -2.36
C ARG A 82 20.78 0.08 -1.90
N TRP A 83 20.90 -1.05 -1.20
CA TRP A 83 19.75 -1.73 -0.61
C TRP A 83 19.00 -0.82 0.38
N GLY A 84 19.72 -0.20 1.31
CA GLY A 84 19.13 0.71 2.30
C GLY A 84 18.38 1.87 1.65
N ASN A 85 19.00 2.55 0.68
CA ASN A 85 18.37 3.66 -0.03
C ASN A 85 17.08 3.24 -0.75
N VAL A 86 17.11 2.13 -1.49
CA VAL A 86 15.92 1.64 -2.20
C VAL A 86 14.83 1.20 -1.22
N PHE A 87 15.21 0.57 -0.10
CA PHE A 87 14.27 0.12 0.92
C PHE A 87 13.55 1.30 1.61
N VAL A 88 14.30 2.36 1.93
CA VAL A 88 13.74 3.60 2.49
C VAL A 88 12.82 4.29 1.48
N MET A 89 13.27 4.45 0.22
CA MET A 89 12.46 5.08 -0.81
C MET A 89 11.18 4.29 -1.11
N ALA A 90 11.25 2.96 -1.15
CA ALA A 90 10.07 2.11 -1.30
C ALA A 90 9.11 2.25 -0.11
N THR A 91 9.64 2.36 1.12
CA THR A 91 8.81 2.57 2.32
C THR A 91 8.09 3.92 2.24
N LEU A 92 8.81 5.00 1.96
CA LEU A 92 8.22 6.33 1.79
C LEU A 92 7.18 6.35 0.68
N PHE A 93 7.46 5.71 -0.45
CA PHE A 93 6.52 5.59 -1.55
C PHE A 93 5.22 4.89 -1.13
N VAL A 94 5.30 3.76 -0.41
CA VAL A 94 4.12 3.04 0.08
C VAL A 94 3.32 3.91 1.06
N VAL A 95 3.98 4.62 1.97
CA VAL A 95 3.32 5.52 2.93
C VAL A 95 2.59 6.65 2.19
N VAL A 96 3.26 7.31 1.23
CA VAL A 96 2.66 8.40 0.43
C VAL A 96 1.51 7.88 -0.43
N PHE A 97 1.63 6.70 -1.02
CA PHE A 97 0.57 6.07 -1.80
C PHE A 97 -0.70 5.87 -0.96
N HIS A 98 -0.55 5.32 0.25
CA HIS A 98 -1.68 5.16 1.17
C HIS A 98 -2.18 6.52 1.71
N LEU A 99 -1.30 7.49 1.93
CA LEU A 99 -1.73 8.83 2.33
C LEU A 99 -2.61 9.45 1.24
N ALA A 100 -2.20 9.33 -0.02
CA ALA A 100 -2.92 9.87 -1.16
C ALA A 100 -4.31 9.23 -1.32
N SER A 101 -4.48 7.93 -1.01
CA SER A 101 -5.80 7.29 -1.08
C SER A 101 -6.81 7.88 -0.07
N TYR A 102 -6.35 8.48 1.03
CA TYR A 102 -7.22 9.21 1.97
C TYR A 102 -7.30 10.70 1.63
N ALA A 103 -6.17 11.33 1.30
CA ALA A 103 -6.08 12.77 1.11
C ALA A 103 -6.74 13.24 -0.19
N ALA A 104 -6.61 12.49 -1.28
CA ALA A 104 -7.08 12.96 -2.57
C ALA A 104 -8.62 13.07 -2.67
N PRO A 105 -9.41 12.11 -2.14
CA PRO A 105 -10.85 12.31 -1.98
C PRO A 105 -11.15 13.50 -1.07
N ALA A 106 -10.50 13.60 0.08
CA ALA A 106 -10.72 14.67 1.07
C ALA A 106 -10.42 16.09 0.52
N LEU A 107 -9.52 16.20 -0.44
CA LEU A 107 -9.16 17.45 -1.13
C LEU A 107 -9.95 17.68 -2.43
N GLY A 108 -10.85 16.77 -2.82
CA GLY A 108 -11.63 16.87 -4.05
C GLY A 108 -10.81 16.73 -5.34
N LEU A 109 -9.64 16.08 -5.30
CA LEU A 109 -8.73 15.95 -6.44
C LEU A 109 -9.18 14.89 -7.46
N PHE A 110 -10.07 13.99 -7.06
CA PHE A 110 -10.67 12.96 -7.91
C PHE A 110 -12.19 13.03 -7.73
N SER A 111 -12.79 14.07 -8.30
CA SER A 111 -14.24 14.24 -8.48
C SER A 111 -14.70 13.75 -9.84
#